data_AF-A0A1B9KX82-F1
#
_entry.id   AF-A0A1B9KX82-F1
#
_cell.length_a   1.000
_cell.length_b   1.000
_cell.length_c   1.000
_cell.angle_alpha   90.00
_cell.angle_beta   90.00
_cell.angle_gamma   90.00
#
_symmetry.space_group_name_H-M   'P 1'
#
loop_
_entity.id
_entity.type
_entity.pdbx_description
1 polymer ?
#
loop_
_entity_poly.entity_id
_entity_poly.type
_entity_poly.pdbx_seq_one_letter_code
_entity_poly.pdbx_strand_id
1 'polypeptide(L)'
;MSNQHSNKPSHFFVTARFQAILDNTNFIVTAWHDDKLISIARCLTDFVYITYLADLAVVKDYQRQGIGKQLIKEVKNNTGKACPITLLVVPQVVDYYVHIGFNAHHSA
;
A
#
# COMPACT_ATOMS: atom_id res chain seq x y z
N MET A 1 19.50 -38.52 8.71
CA MET A 1 20.30 -37.62 7.85
C MET A 1 19.36 -36.99 6.84
N SER A 2 19.35 -35.65 6.81
CA SER A 2 18.84 -34.73 5.75
C SER A 2 17.42 -34.96 5.20
N ASN A 3 16.42 -34.21 5.67
CA ASN A 3 15.94 -32.93 5.09
C ASN A 3 15.73 -32.97 3.57
N GLN A 4 14.50 -32.70 3.10
CA GLN A 4 14.15 -31.34 2.68
C GLN A 4 12.62 -31.11 2.72
N HIS A 5 12.27 -30.08 3.46
CA HIS A 5 10.97 -29.40 3.49
C HIS A 5 10.65 -28.84 2.10
N SER A 6 9.57 -29.31 1.50
CA SER A 6 8.88 -28.61 0.41
C SER A 6 7.64 -27.92 0.97
N ASN A 7 7.82 -26.97 1.89
CA ASN A 7 6.75 -26.04 2.26
C ASN A 7 6.72 -24.89 1.25
N LYS A 8 6.22 -25.18 0.04
CA LYS A 8 5.70 -24.13 -0.85
C LYS A 8 4.27 -23.83 -0.39
N PRO A 9 3.93 -22.59 0.02
CA PRO A 9 2.55 -22.26 0.34
C PRO A 9 1.69 -22.42 -0.92
N SER A 10 0.69 -23.29 -0.82
CA SER A 10 -0.29 -23.62 -1.86
C SER A 10 -1.23 -22.44 -2.13
N HIS A 11 -1.26 -21.97 -3.39
CA HIS A 11 -2.32 -21.18 -4.02
C HIS A 11 -2.90 -20.00 -3.22
N PHE A 12 -2.34 -18.81 -3.45
CA PHE A 12 -3.04 -17.55 -3.21
C PHE A 12 -4.13 -17.41 -4.27
N PHE A 13 -5.38 -17.78 -3.96
CA PHE A 13 -6.51 -17.52 -4.87
C PHE A 13 -6.81 -16.02 -4.86
N VAL A 14 -6.21 -15.31 -5.81
CA VAL A 14 -6.70 -13.99 -6.23
C VAL A 14 -8.12 -14.21 -6.74
N THR A 15 -9.13 -13.70 -6.04
CA THR A 15 -10.50 -13.79 -6.54
C THR A 15 -10.62 -13.02 -7.85
N ALA A 16 -11.58 -13.37 -8.71
CA ALA A 16 -11.84 -12.62 -9.95
C ALA A 16 -12.04 -11.12 -9.68
N ARG A 17 -12.60 -10.76 -8.52
CA ARG A 17 -12.74 -9.37 -8.07
C ARG A 17 -11.39 -8.71 -7.76
N PHE A 18 -10.49 -9.38 -7.03
CA PHE A 18 -9.17 -8.81 -6.75
C PHE A 18 -8.33 -8.68 -8.02
N GLN A 19 -8.41 -9.65 -8.94
CA GLN A 19 -7.71 -9.55 -10.21
C GLN A 19 -8.19 -8.33 -11.00
N ALA A 20 -9.50 -8.14 -11.12
CA ALA A 20 -10.07 -6.97 -11.79
C ALA A 20 -9.65 -5.64 -11.11
N ILE A 21 -9.54 -5.61 -9.77
CA ILE A 21 -9.03 -4.43 -9.04
C ILE A 21 -7.59 -4.13 -9.45
N LEU A 22 -6.73 -5.14 -9.54
CA LEU A 22 -5.33 -4.98 -9.93
C LEU A 22 -5.22 -4.55 -11.40
N ASP A 23 -5.98 -5.18 -12.30
CA ASP A 23 -5.98 -4.88 -13.74
C ASP A 23 -6.42 -3.43 -14.04
N ASN A 24 -7.27 -2.86 -13.19
CA ASN A 24 -7.77 -1.48 -13.31
C ASN A 24 -7.03 -0.49 -12.40
N THR A 25 -5.95 -0.91 -11.74
CA THR A 25 -5.10 -0.01 -10.97
C THR A 25 -3.92 0.40 -11.82
N ASN A 26 -3.65 1.70 -11.89
CA ASN A 26 -2.57 2.22 -12.73
C ASN A 26 -1.27 2.53 -11.98
N PHE A 27 -1.26 2.42 -10.65
CA PHE A 27 -0.04 2.60 -9.86
C PHE A 27 -0.02 1.77 -8.58
N ILE A 28 1.03 0.98 -8.38
CA ILE A 28 1.23 0.13 -7.19
C ILE A 28 2.69 0.22 -6.76
N VAL A 29 2.90 0.43 -5.46
CA VAL A 29 4.21 0.29 -4.82
C VAL A 29 4.16 -0.91 -3.89
N THR A 30 5.16 -1.79 -3.97
CA THR A 30 5.28 -2.97 -3.12
C THR A 30 6.62 -2.99 -2.40
N ALA A 31 6.65 -3.57 -1.20
CA ALA A 31 7.89 -3.94 -0.53
C ALA A 31 7.97 -5.45 -0.34
N TRP A 32 9.18 -5.98 -0.53
CA TRP A 32 9.48 -7.40 -0.48
C TRP A 32 10.60 -7.67 0.54
N HIS A 33 10.51 -8.80 1.22
CA HIS A 33 11.59 -9.36 2.02
C HIS A 33 11.89 -10.74 1.43
N ASP A 34 13.04 -10.86 0.75
CA ASP A 34 13.31 -11.97 -0.16
C ASP A 34 12.15 -12.13 -1.17
N ASP A 35 11.64 -13.35 -1.33
CA ASP A 35 10.51 -13.66 -2.22
C ASP A 35 9.13 -13.40 -1.60
N LYS A 36 9.07 -12.78 -0.41
CA LYS A 36 7.82 -12.52 0.30
C LYS A 36 7.38 -11.07 0.11
N LEU A 37 6.19 -10.87 -0.47
CA LEU A 37 5.51 -9.59 -0.46
C LEU A 37 5.11 -9.23 0.98
N ILE A 38 5.71 -8.18 1.54
CA ILE A 38 5.47 -7.76 2.93
C ILE A 38 4.66 -6.47 3.07
N SER A 39 4.51 -5.70 1.98
CA SER A 39 3.71 -4.48 1.99
C SER A 39 3.23 -4.10 0.59
N ILE A 40 2.07 -3.44 0.52
CA ILE A 40 1.52 -2.87 -0.71
C ILE A 40 0.91 -1.49 -0.44
N ALA A 41 1.07 -0.58 -1.41
CA ALA A 41 0.36 0.68 -1.53
C ALA A 41 -0.26 0.73 -2.93
N ARG A 42 -1.58 0.66 -3.01
CA ARG A 42 -2.35 0.66 -4.26
C ARG A 42 -2.93 2.05 -4.48
N CYS A 43 -2.66 2.65 -5.63
CA CYS A 43 -3.03 4.02 -5.92
C CYS A 43 -3.80 4.14 -7.25
N LEU A 44 -4.74 5.09 -7.31
CA LEU A 44 -5.31 5.60 -8.54
C LEU A 44 -4.80 7.03 -8.73
N THR A 45 -4.12 7.31 -9.84
CA THR A 45 -3.45 8.60 -10.02
C THR A 45 -3.46 9.06 -11.47
N ASP A 46 -3.55 10.36 -11.71
CA ASP A 46 -3.25 10.95 -13.03
C ASP A 46 -1.79 11.44 -13.13
N PHE A 47 -1.01 11.22 -12.08
CA PHE A 47 0.38 11.63 -11.89
C PHE A 47 0.61 13.16 -11.86
N VAL A 48 -0.43 13.98 -12.02
CA VAL A 48 -0.27 15.44 -12.20
C VAL A 48 -1.08 16.25 -11.20
N TYR A 49 -2.27 15.80 -10.83
CA TYR A 49 -3.22 16.54 -10.01
C TYR A 49 -3.66 15.78 -8.76
N ILE A 50 -3.85 14.47 -8.82
CA ILE A 50 -4.26 13.70 -7.64
C ILE A 50 -3.74 12.27 -7.63
N THR A 51 -3.38 11.79 -6.45
CA THR A 51 -3.11 10.39 -6.16
C THR A 51 -4.02 9.93 -5.03
N TYR A 52 -4.99 9.08 -5.35
CA TYR A 52 -5.82 8.43 -4.35
C TYR A 52 -5.14 7.15 -3.86
N LEU A 53 -4.69 7.13 -2.60
CA LEU A 53 -4.13 5.95 -1.94
C LEU A 53 -5.27 5.06 -1.45
N ALA A 54 -5.65 4.09 -2.29
CA ALA A 54 -6.82 3.24 -2.09
C ALA A 54 -6.59 2.14 -1.06
N ASP A 55 -5.40 1.52 -1.07
CA ASP A 55 -5.01 0.53 -0.08
C ASP A 55 -3.59 0.80 0.41
N LEU A 56 -3.36 0.66 1.72
CA LEU A 56 -2.05 0.61 2.33
C LEU A 56 -2.03 -0.50 3.38
N ALA A 57 -1.23 -1.54 3.15
CA ALA A 57 -1.17 -2.68 4.04
C ALA A 57 0.27 -3.16 4.23
N VAL A 58 0.62 -3.48 5.47
CA VAL A 58 1.89 -4.09 5.88
C VAL A 58 1.57 -5.37 6.64
N VAL A 59 2.26 -6.47 6.31
CA VAL A 59 2.15 -7.76 7.03
C VAL A 59 2.42 -7.54 8.51
N LYS A 60 1.60 -8.15 9.39
CA LYS A 60 1.59 -7.91 10.84
C LYS A 60 2.97 -7.90 11.51
N ASP A 61 3.81 -8.88 11.19
CA ASP A 61 5.14 -9.03 11.79
C ASP A 61 6.14 -7.95 11.32
N TYR A 62 5.82 -7.26 10.23
CA TYR A 62 6.60 -6.18 9.63
C TYR A 62 6.04 -4.79 9.95
N GLN A 63 4.93 -4.70 10.70
CA GLN A 63 4.35 -3.42 11.12
C GLN A 63 5.23 -2.71 12.16
N ARG A 64 5.03 -1.39 12.30
CA ARG A 64 5.77 -0.51 13.23
C ARG A 64 7.28 -0.37 12.95
N GLN A 65 7.73 -0.80 11.78
CA GLN A 65 9.12 -0.65 11.30
C GLN A 65 9.29 0.49 10.28
N GLY A 66 8.29 1.38 10.15
CA GLY A 66 8.32 2.50 9.21
C GLY A 66 8.00 2.16 7.75
N ILE A 67 7.72 0.89 7.43
CA ILE A 67 7.49 0.41 6.05
C ILE A 67 6.32 1.15 5.38
N GLY A 68 5.17 1.27 6.03
CA GLY A 68 4.02 2.00 5.46
C GLY A 68 4.35 3.46 5.13
N LYS A 69 5.11 4.14 6.00
CA LYS A 69 5.59 5.51 5.76
C LYS A 69 6.55 5.56 4.57
N GLN A 70 7.41 4.56 4.41
CA GLN A 70 8.30 4.46 3.27
C GLN A 70 7.51 4.26 1.96
N LEU A 71 6.48 3.41 1.94
CA LEU A 71 5.64 3.25 0.74
C LEU A 71 4.96 4.55 0.36
N ILE A 72 4.41 5.30 1.31
CA ILE A 72 3.81 6.62 1.03
C ILE A 72 4.85 7.58 0.44
N LYS A 73 6.09 7.56 0.96
CA LYS A 73 7.19 8.36 0.42
C LYS A 73 7.51 7.95 -1.01
N GLU A 74 7.58 6.65 -1.30
CA GLU A 74 7.83 6.16 -2.66
C GLU A 74 6.69 6.51 -3.62
N VAL A 75 5.43 6.45 -3.16
CA VAL A 75 4.29 6.94 -3.93
C VAL A 75 4.51 8.40 -4.31
N LYS A 76 4.87 9.25 -3.34
CA LYS A 76 5.12 10.68 -3.56
C LYS A 76 6.32 10.95 -4.50
N ASN A 77 7.36 10.13 -4.43
CA ASN A 77 8.55 10.28 -5.27
C ASN A 77 8.28 9.93 -6.74
N ASN A 78 7.30 9.06 -6.99
CA ASN A 78 6.96 8.55 -8.32
C ASN A 78 5.69 9.20 -8.90
N THR A 79 5.14 10.22 -8.23
CA THR A 79 4.06 11.08 -8.72
C THR A 79 4.55 12.52 -8.87
N GLY A 80 3.82 13.34 -9.62
CA GLY A 80 4.19 14.74 -9.84
C GLY A 80 4.35 15.51 -8.53
N LYS A 81 5.33 16.42 -8.46
CA LYS A 81 5.60 17.20 -7.23
C LYS A 81 4.39 17.99 -6.71
N ALA A 82 3.50 18.40 -7.61
CA ALA A 82 2.26 19.12 -7.31
C ALA A 82 1.04 18.20 -7.13
N CYS A 83 1.22 16.87 -7.20
CA CYS A 83 0.17 15.87 -7.09
C CYS A 83 0.01 15.43 -5.61
N PRO A 84 -0.97 15.97 -4.85
CA PRO A 84 -1.27 15.51 -3.50
C PRO A 84 -1.65 14.02 -3.45
N ILE A 85 -1.41 13.42 -2.29
CA ILE A 85 -1.90 12.09 -1.93
C ILE A 85 -3.13 12.26 -1.04
N THR A 86 -4.24 11.64 -1.40
CA THR A 86 -5.50 11.65 -0.66
C THR A 86 -5.90 10.22 -0.31
N LEU A 87 -6.48 10.01 0.87
CA LEU A 87 -7.01 8.73 1.29
C LEU A 87 -8.26 8.91 2.16
N LEU A 88 -9.12 7.90 2.14
CA LEU A 88 -10.25 7.80 3.07
C LEU A 88 -9.86 6.89 4.22
N VAL A 89 -10.19 7.33 5.44
CA VAL A 89 -9.88 6.57 6.64
C VAL A 89 -11.04 6.62 7.62
N VAL A 90 -11.18 5.55 8.41
CA VAL A 90 -12.13 5.53 9.51
C VAL A 90 -11.65 6.45 10.65
N PRO A 91 -12.55 7.04 11.46
CA PRO A 91 -12.19 8.00 12.50
C PRO A 91 -11.08 7.53 13.46
N GLN A 92 -11.03 6.23 13.75
CA GLN A 92 -10.09 5.64 14.71
C GLN A 92 -8.61 5.67 14.25
N VAL A 93 -8.35 5.92 12.96
CA VAL A 93 -6.98 5.96 12.42
C VAL A 93 -6.56 7.33 11.89
N VAL A 94 -7.39 8.37 12.07
CA VAL A 94 -7.08 9.75 11.63
C VAL A 94 -5.78 10.24 12.28
N ASP A 95 -5.64 10.07 13.59
CA ASP A 95 -4.46 10.54 14.34
C ASP A 95 -3.14 9.95 13.83
N TYR A 96 -3.18 8.69 13.39
CA TYR A 96 -2.02 8.04 12.77
C TYR A 96 -1.59 8.76 11.49
N TYR A 97 -2.53 9.09 10.60
CA TYR A 97 -2.22 9.76 9.34
C TYR A 97 -1.82 11.23 9.54
N VAL A 98 -2.40 11.91 10.53
CA VAL A 98 -1.97 13.24 10.94
C VAL A 98 -0.50 13.22 11.43
N HIS A 99 -0.14 12.24 12.26
CA HIS A 99 1.24 12.10 12.75
C HIS A 99 2.29 11.89 11.65
N ILE A 100 1.90 11.32 10.51
CA ILE A 100 2.81 11.08 9.39
C ILE A 100 2.75 12.18 8.31
N GLY A 101 2.05 13.28 8.57
CA GLY A 101 2.09 14.51 7.76
C GLY A 101 0.90 14.71 6.81
N PHE A 102 -0.21 13.99 7.00
CA PHE A 102 -1.45 14.29 6.29
C PHE A 102 -2.28 15.32 7.05
N ASN A 103 -3.11 16.06 6.32
CA ASN A 103 -4.09 16.96 6.90
C ASN A 103 -5.49 16.36 6.74
N ALA A 104 -6.27 16.36 7.82
CA ALA A 104 -7.66 15.95 7.75
C ALA A 104 -8.49 17.02 7.03
N HIS A 105 -9.24 16.60 6.00
CA HIS A 105 -10.27 17.42 5.38
C HIS A 105 -11.64 16.91 5.82
N HIS A 106 -12.44 17.75 6.47
CA HIS A 106 -13.76 17.40 7.00
C HIS A 106 -14.90 17.55 5.98
N SER A 107 -14.56 17.64 4.70
CA SER A 107 -15.51 17.83 3.59
C SER A 107 -15.77 16.50 2.88
N ALA A 108 -16.26 15.50 3.62
CA ALA A 108 -16.88 14.29 3.12
C ALA A 108 -17.70 13.64 4.26
#